data_AF-A0A953B9L3-F1
#
_entry.id   AF-A0A953B9L3-F1
#
_cell.length_a   1.000
_cell.length_b   1.000
_cell.length_c   1.000
_cell.angle_alpha   90.00
_cell.angle_beta   90.00
_cell.angle_gamma   90.00
#
_symmetry.space_group_name_H-M   'P 1'
#
loop_
_entity.id
_entity.type
_entity.pdbx_description
1 polymer ?
#
loop_
_entity_poly.entity_id
_entity_poly.type
_entity_poly.pdbx_seq_one_letter_code
_entity_poly.pdbx_strand_id
1 'polypeptide(L)'
;NIYVDLFSTSGKSVDGDKPVIEMIHVEARGCLKLDGGGINLENKIVLSIAIRLAAERFMVEKIREPQFVASITADQTPKLLEKFKKRFGSNVAAIETIQRVILMTPENIHLNSFMYEPILDMSDDHLRKLYKDVSALK
;
A
#
# COMPACT_ATOMS: atom_id res chain seq x y z
N ASN A 1 -11.29 -17.33 -1.38
CA ASN A 1 -10.81 -16.05 -1.94
C ASN A 1 -10.65 -15.11 -0.75
N ILE A 2 -9.90 -14.02 -0.91
CA ILE A 2 -9.49 -13.14 0.18
C ILE A 2 -10.66 -12.72 1.08
N TYR A 3 -11.85 -12.53 0.50
CA TYR A 3 -13.07 -12.18 1.25
C TYR A 3 -13.53 -13.28 2.22
N VAL A 4 -13.67 -14.52 1.75
CA VAL A 4 -14.11 -15.67 2.58
C VAL A 4 -13.06 -15.98 3.66
N ASP A 5 -11.78 -15.84 3.32
CA ASP A 5 -10.68 -16.16 4.21
C ASP A 5 -10.58 -15.15 5.38
N LEU A 6 -10.91 -13.87 5.14
CA LEU A 6 -10.89 -12.82 6.17
C LEU A 6 -12.18 -12.73 7.00
N PHE A 7 -13.35 -12.77 6.36
CA PHE A 7 -14.63 -12.41 7.01
C PHE A 7 -15.57 -13.57 7.29
N SER A 8 -15.16 -14.81 6.96
CA SER A 8 -16.05 -15.97 6.91
C SER A 8 -17.32 -15.71 6.08
N THR A 9 -18.28 -16.63 6.09
CA THR A 9 -19.61 -16.39 5.51
C THR A 9 -20.52 -15.54 6.39
N SER A 10 -20.08 -15.21 7.62
CA SER A 10 -20.89 -14.50 8.63
C SER A 10 -20.58 -13.00 8.76
N GLY A 11 -19.60 -12.49 7.99
CA GLY A 11 -19.19 -11.08 8.04
C GLY A 11 -18.37 -10.69 9.28
N LYS A 12 -17.91 -11.68 10.05
CA LYS A 12 -17.05 -11.47 11.22
C LYS A 12 -15.63 -11.94 10.91
N SER A 13 -14.65 -11.10 11.27
CA SER A 13 -13.26 -11.54 11.30
C SER A 13 -13.12 -12.72 12.25
N VAL A 14 -12.38 -13.73 11.81
CA VAL A 14 -12.06 -14.92 12.62
C VAL A 14 -11.19 -14.54 13.83
N ASP A 15 -10.43 -13.46 13.71
CA ASP A 15 -9.54 -12.93 14.74
C ASP A 15 -9.88 -11.44 14.95
N GLY A 16 -10.71 -11.16 15.95
CA GLY A 16 -11.26 -9.82 16.21
C GLY A 16 -10.28 -8.84 16.86
N ASP A 17 -9.21 -9.35 17.48
CA ASP A 17 -8.20 -8.53 18.18
C ASP A 17 -7.04 -8.12 17.28
N LYS A 18 -6.88 -8.81 16.15
CA LYS A 18 -5.78 -8.55 15.21
C LYS A 18 -6.01 -7.24 14.44
N PRO A 19 -5.01 -6.33 14.38
CA PRO A 19 -5.15 -5.09 13.61
C PRO A 19 -5.37 -5.36 12.12
N VAL A 20 -6.35 -4.67 11.51
CA VAL A 20 -6.65 -4.79 10.07
C VAL A 20 -5.42 -4.50 9.20
N ILE A 21 -4.55 -3.57 9.62
CA ILE A 21 -3.29 -3.26 8.94
C ILE A 21 -2.38 -4.50 8.85
N GLU A 22 -2.33 -5.32 9.89
CA GLU A 22 -1.55 -6.56 9.88
C GLU A 22 -2.17 -7.60 8.95
N MET A 23 -3.50 -7.71 8.93
CA MET A 23 -4.21 -8.60 8.01
C MET A 23 -3.93 -8.23 6.55
N ILE A 24 -3.99 -6.93 6.21
CA ILE A 24 -3.66 -6.43 4.86
C ILE A 24 -2.25 -6.85 4.44
N HIS A 25 -1.27 -6.76 5.34
CA HIS A 25 0.09 -7.20 5.05
C HIS A 25 0.24 -8.72 4.96
N VAL A 26 -0.56 -9.49 5.71
CA VAL A 26 -0.62 -10.96 5.57
C VAL A 26 -1.11 -11.32 4.16
N GLU A 27 -2.24 -10.74 3.75
CA GLU A 27 -2.82 -10.99 2.42
C GLU A 27 -1.88 -10.53 1.30
N ALA A 28 -1.26 -9.35 1.42
CA ALA A 28 -0.30 -8.85 0.44
C ALA A 28 0.90 -9.79 0.27
N ARG A 29 1.40 -10.40 1.35
CA ARG A 29 2.44 -11.45 1.27
C ARG A 29 1.92 -12.73 0.65
N GLY A 30 0.65 -13.08 0.88
CA GLY A 30 -0.04 -14.17 0.20
C GLY A 30 -0.08 -13.95 -1.32
N CYS A 31 -0.43 -12.74 -1.75
CA CYS A 31 -0.44 -12.34 -3.16
C CYS A 31 0.89 -12.67 -3.83
N LEU A 32 2.04 -12.37 -3.19
CA LEU A 32 3.38 -12.63 -3.75
C LEU A 32 3.67 -14.09 -4.11
N LYS A 33 2.99 -15.06 -3.50
CA LYS A 33 3.21 -16.51 -3.69
C LYS A 33 2.32 -17.14 -4.75
N LEU A 34 1.28 -16.43 -5.18
CA LEU A 34 0.35 -16.94 -6.18
C LEU A 34 1.02 -16.89 -7.56
N ASP A 35 1.33 -18.08 -8.09
CA ASP A 35 1.67 -18.29 -9.50
C ASP A 35 0.37 -18.30 -10.29
N GLY A 36 0.09 -17.23 -11.04
CA GLY A 36 -1.16 -17.14 -11.79
C GLY A 36 -1.17 -15.97 -12.76
N GLY A 37 -0.92 -16.27 -14.04
CA GLY A 37 -0.94 -15.31 -15.15
C GLY A 37 -2.35 -14.83 -15.50
N GLY A 38 -2.93 -13.99 -14.65
CA GLY A 38 -4.23 -13.35 -14.90
C GLY A 38 -4.42 -12.07 -14.10
N ILE A 39 -5.27 -11.17 -14.58
CA ILE A 39 -5.66 -9.95 -13.88
C ILE A 39 -6.51 -10.32 -12.66
N ASN A 40 -5.91 -10.36 -11.46
CA ASN A 40 -6.64 -10.51 -10.20
C ASN A 40 -6.82 -9.14 -9.54
N LEU A 41 -7.99 -8.53 -9.75
CA LEU A 41 -8.32 -7.21 -9.20
C LEU A 41 -8.25 -7.17 -7.67
N GLU A 42 -8.69 -8.24 -6.99
CA GLU A 42 -8.63 -8.34 -5.52
C GLU A 42 -7.17 -8.23 -5.03
N ASN A 43 -6.26 -8.96 -5.68
CA ASN A 43 -4.82 -8.89 -5.36
C ASN A 43 -4.25 -7.49 -5.60
N LYS A 44 -4.62 -6.84 -6.71
CA LYS A 44 -4.15 -5.48 -7.01
C LYS A 44 -4.62 -4.47 -5.98
N ILE A 45 -5.86 -4.59 -5.50
CA ILE A 45 -6.41 -3.72 -4.44
C ILE A 45 -5.63 -3.94 -3.14
N VAL A 46 -5.47 -5.20 -2.72
CA VAL A 46 -4.72 -5.54 -1.50
C VAL A 46 -3.28 -5.03 -1.57
N LEU A 47 -2.58 -5.28 -2.68
CA LEU A 47 -1.22 -4.79 -2.90
C LEU A 47 -1.17 -3.26 -2.86
N SER A 48 -2.09 -2.56 -3.53
CA SER A 48 -2.11 -1.09 -3.56
C SER A 48 -2.27 -0.47 -2.17
N ILE A 49 -3.15 -1.04 -1.35
CA ILE A 49 -3.34 -0.59 0.04
C ILE A 49 -2.10 -0.91 0.87
N ALA A 50 -1.57 -2.14 0.77
CA ALA A 50 -0.40 -2.57 1.54
C ALA A 50 0.88 -1.78 1.20
N ILE A 51 1.07 -1.41 -0.06
CA ILE A 51 2.19 -0.59 -0.54
C ILE A 51 2.15 0.79 0.10
N ARG A 52 0.99 1.48 0.06
CA ARG A 52 0.83 2.79 0.70
C ARG A 52 1.09 2.70 2.20
N LEU A 53 0.43 1.79 2.90
CA LEU A 53 0.62 1.60 4.35
C LEU A 53 2.08 1.34 4.74
N ALA A 54 2.81 0.53 3.95
CA ALA A 54 4.22 0.26 4.19
C ALA A 54 5.09 1.50 3.98
N ALA A 55 4.84 2.29 2.93
CA ALA A 55 5.58 3.52 2.65
C ALA A 55 5.31 4.60 3.71
N GLU A 56 4.05 4.77 4.11
CA GLU A 56 3.64 5.70 5.15
C GLU A 56 4.26 5.33 6.50
N ARG A 57 4.20 4.05 6.89
CA ARG A 57 4.85 3.57 8.13
C ARG A 57 6.34 3.91 8.13
N PHE A 58 7.05 3.59 7.05
CA PHE A 58 8.47 3.93 6.89
C PHE A 58 8.71 5.43 7.08
N MET A 59 7.95 6.29 6.40
CA MET A 59 8.13 7.74 6.48
C MET A 59 7.81 8.28 7.88
N VAL A 60 6.73 7.81 8.51
CA VAL A 60 6.32 8.21 9.88
C VAL A 60 7.40 7.85 10.90
N GLU A 61 7.93 6.62 10.84
CA GLU A 61 8.99 6.14 11.74
C GLU A 61 10.32 6.90 11.58
N LYS A 62 10.61 7.40 10.38
CA LYS A 62 11.78 8.24 10.10
C LYS A 62 11.58 9.68 10.53
N ILE A 63 10.43 10.28 10.22
CA ILE A 63 10.11 11.68 10.54
C ILE A 63 10.03 11.89 12.06
N ARG A 64 9.41 10.95 12.81
CA ARG A 64 9.27 10.99 14.28
C ARG A 64 8.63 12.28 14.82
N GLU A 65 7.63 12.80 14.13
CA GLU A 65 6.86 13.99 14.55
C GLU A 65 5.37 13.65 14.61
N PRO A 66 4.87 13.06 15.72
CA PRO A 66 3.49 12.57 15.80
C PRO A 66 2.45 13.69 15.66
N GLN A 67 2.75 14.91 16.13
CA GLN A 67 1.87 16.06 15.95
C GLN A 67 1.71 16.46 14.48
N PHE A 68 2.80 16.38 13.70
CA PHE A 68 2.73 16.62 12.26
C PHE A 68 1.88 15.54 11.57
N VAL A 69 2.13 14.26 11.87
CA VAL A 69 1.35 13.16 11.28
C VAL A 69 -0.13 13.28 11.62
N ALA A 70 -0.47 13.58 12.88
CA ALA A 70 -1.85 13.77 13.32
C ALA A 70 -2.54 15.00 12.69
N SER A 71 -1.79 15.97 12.16
CA SER A 71 -2.34 17.13 11.47
C SER A 71 -2.77 16.85 10.02
N ILE A 72 -2.40 15.69 9.47
CA ILE A 72 -2.69 15.31 8.10
C ILE A 72 -4.10 14.73 8.00
N THR A 73 -5.01 15.42 7.30
CA THR A 73 -6.42 15.01 7.18
C THR A 73 -6.80 14.43 5.80
N ALA A 74 -5.92 14.57 4.80
CA ALA A 74 -6.10 14.10 3.43
C ALA A 74 -4.74 14.03 2.72
N ASP A 75 -4.64 13.24 1.64
CA ASP A 75 -3.42 13.11 0.82
C ASP A 75 -2.17 12.82 1.65
N GLN A 76 -2.24 11.77 2.47
CA GLN A 76 -1.22 11.51 3.48
C GLN A 76 0.12 11.12 2.88
N THR A 77 0.14 10.22 1.88
CA THR A 77 1.40 9.75 1.28
C THR A 77 2.19 10.91 0.66
N PRO A 78 1.60 11.81 -0.17
CA PRO A 78 2.32 12.97 -0.70
C PRO A 78 2.83 13.93 0.38
N LYS A 79 2.02 14.26 1.40
CA LYS A 79 2.41 15.17 2.49
C LYS A 79 3.56 14.60 3.33
N LEU A 80 3.53 13.30 3.60
CA LEU A 80 4.64 12.61 4.25
C LEU A 80 5.90 12.66 3.38
N LEU A 81 5.79 12.43 2.06
CA LEU A 81 6.93 12.48 1.16
C LEU A 81 7.56 13.88 1.09
N GLU A 82 6.76 14.94 1.06
CA GLU A 82 7.28 16.32 1.09
C GLU A 82 8.10 16.60 2.35
N LYS A 83 7.59 16.22 3.52
CA LYS A 83 8.31 16.35 4.79
C LYS A 83 9.56 15.47 4.81
N PHE A 84 9.45 14.24 4.31
CA PHE A 84 10.58 13.30 4.23
C PHE A 84 11.70 13.85 3.35
N LYS A 85 11.40 14.38 2.16
CA LYS A 85 12.38 15.02 1.26
C LYS A 85 13.09 16.20 1.91
N LYS A 86 12.36 17.06 2.63
CA LYS A 86 12.94 18.22 3.33
C LYS A 86 13.96 17.81 4.40
N ARG A 87 13.75 16.67 5.06
CA ARG A 87 14.56 16.22 6.20
C ARG A 87 15.63 15.18 5.82
N PHE A 88 15.36 14.36 4.81
CA PHE A 88 16.16 13.20 4.41
C PHE A 88 16.46 13.23 2.90
N GLY A 89 16.66 14.41 2.32
CA GLY A 89 16.87 14.61 0.88
C GLY A 89 18.06 13.84 0.29
N SER A 90 19.03 13.43 1.11
CA SER A 90 20.15 12.57 0.70
C SER A 90 19.77 11.10 0.51
N ASN A 91 18.61 10.66 1.03
CA ASN A 91 18.12 9.28 0.87
C ASN A 91 17.39 9.10 -0.47
N VAL A 92 18.12 9.30 -1.56
CA VAL A 92 17.60 9.32 -2.93
C VAL A 92 16.85 8.03 -3.28
N ALA A 93 17.40 6.86 -2.93
CA ALA A 93 16.80 5.58 -3.23
C ALA A 93 15.42 5.36 -2.57
N ALA A 94 15.28 5.79 -1.30
CA ALA A 94 13.98 5.74 -0.62
C ALA A 94 12.99 6.72 -1.25
N ILE A 95 13.43 7.93 -1.56
CA ILE A 95 12.61 8.96 -2.20
C ILE A 95 12.07 8.47 -3.55
N GLU A 96 12.92 7.91 -4.41
CA GLU A 96 12.52 7.36 -5.71
C GLU A 96 11.53 6.20 -5.57
N THR A 97 11.75 5.33 -4.57
CA THR A 97 10.82 4.22 -4.29
C THR A 97 9.45 4.74 -3.85
N ILE A 98 9.39 5.75 -2.97
CA ILE A 98 8.12 6.34 -2.52
C ILE A 98 7.44 7.16 -3.64
N GLN A 99 8.21 7.77 -4.54
CA GLN A 99 7.62 8.43 -5.72
C GLN A 99 6.92 7.42 -6.64
N ARG A 100 7.48 6.22 -6.80
CA ARG A 100 6.80 5.12 -7.51
C ARG A 100 5.51 4.69 -6.81
N VAL A 101 5.48 4.71 -5.48
CA VAL A 101 4.24 4.48 -4.70
C VAL A 101 3.15 5.47 -5.09
N ILE A 102 3.44 6.76 -5.04
CA ILE A 102 2.45 7.80 -5.38
C ILE A 102 1.94 7.63 -6.82
N LEU A 103 2.82 7.28 -7.76
CA LEU A 103 2.46 7.11 -9.17
C LEU A 103 1.59 5.88 -9.42
N MET A 104 1.91 4.75 -8.78
CA MET A 104 1.31 3.45 -9.10
C MET A 104 0.10 3.10 -8.22
N THR A 105 -0.01 3.73 -7.05
CA THR A 105 -1.11 3.51 -6.10
C THR A 105 -1.70 4.87 -5.71
N PRO A 106 -2.49 5.50 -6.59
CA PRO A 106 -3.10 6.79 -6.28
C PRO A 106 -4.00 6.70 -5.03
N GLU A 107 -4.17 7.83 -4.33
CA GLU A 107 -4.93 7.89 -3.07
C GLU A 107 -6.39 7.44 -3.25
N ASN A 108 -6.99 7.77 -4.39
CA ASN A 108 -8.31 7.31 -4.78
C ASN A 108 -8.20 5.99 -5.56
N ILE A 109 -8.92 4.96 -5.11
CA ILE A 109 -9.10 3.71 -5.84
C ILE A 109 -10.46 3.79 -6.54
N HIS A 110 -10.46 4.09 -7.83
CA HIS A 110 -11.68 4.03 -8.63
C HIS A 110 -11.99 2.57 -9.01
N LEU A 111 -13.09 2.05 -8.49
CA LEU A 111 -13.51 0.66 -8.71
C LEU A 111 -14.43 0.49 -9.94
N ASN A 112 -14.84 1.57 -10.61
CA ASN A 112 -15.69 1.47 -11.80
C ASN A 112 -14.85 1.14 -13.04
N SER A 113 -15.23 0.09 -13.76
CA SER A 113 -14.53 -0.42 -14.94
C SER A 113 -14.90 0.27 -16.26
N PHE A 114 -15.69 1.36 -16.24
CA PHE A 114 -16.18 2.00 -17.47
C PHE A 114 -15.29 3.14 -17.99
N MET A 115 -14.29 3.56 -17.22
CA MET A 115 -13.13 4.30 -17.72
C MET A 115 -11.91 3.78 -16.98
N TYR A 116 -10.94 3.24 -17.71
CA TYR A 116 -9.70 2.69 -17.17
C TYR A 116 -9.00 3.74 -16.30
N GLU A 117 -8.98 3.49 -15.00
CA GLU A 117 -8.16 4.21 -14.03
C GLU A 117 -6.95 3.35 -13.62
N PRO A 118 -5.86 3.98 -13.10
CA PRO A 118 -4.48 3.48 -13.14
C PRO A 118 -4.24 2.06 -12.61
N ILE A 119 -5.05 1.58 -11.67
CA ILE A 119 -4.87 0.25 -11.05
C ILE A 119 -5.22 -0.88 -12.03
N LEU A 120 -6.16 -0.66 -12.95
CA LEU A 120 -6.44 -1.64 -14.01
C LEU A 120 -5.25 -1.74 -14.98
N ASP A 121 -4.61 -0.61 -15.29
CA ASP A 121 -3.47 -0.51 -16.21
C ASP A 121 -2.12 -0.93 -15.59
N MET A 122 -2.01 -0.91 -14.26
CA MET A 122 -0.81 -1.41 -13.58
C MET A 122 -0.74 -2.93 -13.59
N SER A 123 0.38 -3.47 -14.08
CA SER A 123 0.60 -4.91 -14.07
C SER A 123 0.73 -5.42 -12.62
N ASP A 124 0.21 -6.62 -12.40
CA ASP A 124 0.31 -7.31 -11.11
C ASP A 124 1.78 -7.47 -10.69
N ASP A 125 2.66 -7.79 -11.64
CA ASP A 125 4.11 -7.89 -11.43
C ASP A 125 4.74 -6.59 -10.94
N HIS A 126 4.32 -5.43 -11.49
CA HIS A 126 4.84 -4.14 -11.04
C HIS A 126 4.40 -3.84 -9.60
N LEU A 127 3.16 -4.13 -9.22
CA LEU A 127 2.69 -3.97 -7.84
C LEU A 127 3.41 -4.91 -6.87
N ARG A 128 3.63 -6.17 -7.26
CA ARG A 128 4.41 -7.14 -6.47
C ARG A 128 5.84 -6.68 -6.26
N LYS A 129 6.50 -6.20 -7.32
CA LYS A 129 7.85 -5.67 -7.25
C LYS A 129 7.91 -4.44 -6.34
N LEU A 130 6.99 -3.50 -6.52
CA LEU A 130 6.93 -2.29 -5.70
C LEU A 130 6.68 -2.61 -4.23
N TYR A 131 5.82 -3.59 -3.92
CA TYR A 131 5.60 -4.02 -2.54
C TYR A 131 6.87 -4.59 -1.91
N LYS A 132 7.66 -5.38 -2.65
CA LYS A 132 8.96 -5.87 -2.20
C LYS A 132 9.95 -4.72 -1.97
N ASP A 133 10.04 -3.78 -2.91
CA ASP A 133 10.94 -2.63 -2.83
C ASP A 133 10.64 -1.76 -1.61
N VAL A 134 9.37 -1.43 -1.37
CA VAL A 134 8.93 -0.63 -0.22
C VAL A 134 9.15 -1.39 1.09
N SER A 135 8.88 -2.69 1.12
CA SER A 135 9.10 -3.53 2.32
C SER A 135 10.59 -3.69 2.67
N ALA A 136 11.49 -3.44 1.73
CA ALA A 136 12.94 -3.49 1.95
C ALA A 136 13.53 -2.15 2.44
N LEU A 137 12.74 -1.08 2.49
CA LEU A 137 13.18 0.21 3.05
C LEU A 137 13.46 0.06 4.56
N LYS A 138 14.59 0.62 5.01
CA LYS A 138 15.10 0.54 6.39
C LYS A 138 15.08 1.87 7.12
#